data_AF-A0AAW8Z0Q3-F1
#
_entry.id   AF-A0AAW8Z0Q3-F1
#
_cell.length_a   1.000
_cell.length_b   1.000
_cell.length_c   1.000
_cell.angle_alpha   90.00
_cell.angle_beta   90.00
_cell.angle_gamma   90.00
#
_symmetry.space_group_name_H-M   'P 1'
#
loop_
_entity.id
_entity.type
_entity.pdbx_description
1 polymer ?
#
loop_
_entity_poly.entity_id
_entity_poly.type
_entity_poly.pdbx_seq_one_letter_code
_entity_poly.pdbx_strand_id
1 'polypeptide(L)'
;MKGTRWLGIGFFVLAVAVLFTVVYMFQPPNKTVSETVWMKPNAASTEIETTQSLFSDESENVIETNAMLERAAVSAVEMQQLIQQRDQLYLGFEQISTGLSQGQKPDLNRVQSMLLQQEQLVQAGVLRAEDAMNYSQFLKQILPEIAGQIDLHISRLKRLNVVTG
;
A
#
# COMPACT_ATOMS: atom_id res chain seq x y z
N MET A 1 46.50 23.59 18.27
CA MET A 1 46.39 22.22 17.70
C MET A 1 45.18 22.19 16.77
N LYS A 2 45.42 21.90 15.48
CA LYS A 2 44.41 21.83 14.42
C LYS A 2 43.80 20.42 14.38
N GLY A 3 42.51 20.36 14.08
CA GLY A 3 41.94 19.35 13.18
C GLY A 3 41.35 18.10 13.83
N THR A 4 40.07 18.13 14.23
CA THR A 4 39.25 16.90 14.36
C THR A 4 37.74 17.18 14.22
N ARG A 5 37.33 18.00 13.24
CA ARG A 5 35.90 18.29 12.98
C ARG A 5 35.41 17.88 11.59
N TRP A 6 36.26 17.21 10.81
CA TRP A 6 35.97 16.84 9.41
C TRP A 6 35.65 15.35 9.20
N LEU A 7 35.70 14.52 10.24
CA LEU A 7 35.41 13.07 10.09
C LEU A 7 33.91 12.75 10.04
N GLY A 8 33.06 13.59 10.66
CA GLY A 8 31.60 13.36 10.70
C GLY A 8 30.87 13.71 9.40
N ILE A 9 31.36 14.72 8.67
CA ILE A 9 30.74 15.17 7.42
C ILE A 9 30.92 14.12 6.32
N GLY A 10 32.10 13.50 6.24
CA GLY A 10 32.36 12.41 5.30
C GLY A 10 31.45 11.20 5.51
N PHE A 11 31.19 10.83 6.76
CA PHE A 11 30.29 9.72 7.09
C PHE A 11 28.83 10.04 6.73
N PHE A 12 28.41 11.30 6.94
CA PHE A 12 27.07 11.74 6.57
C PHE A 12 26.85 11.71 5.05
N VAL A 13 27.82 12.19 4.27
CA VAL A 13 27.75 12.14 2.79
C VAL A 13 27.77 10.71 2.27
N LEU A 14 28.58 9.82 2.87
CA LEU A 14 28.64 8.41 2.50
C LEU A 14 27.30 7.69 2.80
N ALA A 15 26.70 7.95 3.97
CA ALA A 15 25.41 7.36 4.34
C ALA A 15 24.28 7.80 3.38
N VAL A 16 24.25 9.07 2.96
CA VAL A 16 23.27 9.57 1.99
C VAL A 16 23.46 8.92 0.61
N ALA A 17 24.71 8.72 0.17
CA ALA A 17 25.00 8.06 -1.11
C ALA A 17 24.59 6.57 -1.13
N VAL A 18 24.77 5.86 -0.02
CA VAL A 18 24.32 4.46 0.14
C VAL A 18 22.80 4.36 0.10
N LEU A 19 22.09 5.29 0.76
CA LEU A 19 20.64 5.35 0.72
C LEU A 19 20.11 5.58 -0.71
N PHE A 20 20.74 6.49 -1.46
CA PHE A 20 20.39 6.73 -2.87
C PHE A 20 20.63 5.52 -3.77
N THR A 21 21.71 4.75 -3.56
CA THR A 21 22.01 3.55 -4.36
C THR A 21 21.02 2.42 -4.10
N VAL A 22 20.57 2.24 -2.85
CA VAL A 22 19.50 1.28 -2.53
C VAL A 22 18.20 1.68 -3.22
N VAL A 23 17.81 2.96 -3.16
CA VAL A 23 16.61 3.46 -3.88
C VAL A 23 16.75 3.26 -5.40
N TYR A 24 17.95 3.42 -5.96
CA TYR A 24 18.18 3.21 -7.39
C TYR A 24 18.14 1.73 -7.81
N MET A 25 18.60 0.82 -6.97
CA MET A 25 18.54 -0.64 -7.22
C MET A 25 17.12 -1.21 -7.12
N PHE A 26 16.23 -0.55 -6.38
CA PHE A 26 14.82 -0.92 -6.25
C PHE A 26 13.90 -0.16 -7.23
N GLN A 27 14.43 0.65 -8.15
CA GLN A 27 13.61 1.16 -9.25
C GLN A 27 13.25 -0.01 -10.18
N PRO A 28 11.95 -0.27 -10.41
CA PRO A 28 11.54 -1.22 -11.44
C PRO A 28 12.10 -0.72 -12.77
N PRO A 29 12.65 -1.60 -13.63
CA PRO A 29 13.17 -1.18 -14.92
C PRO A 29 12.05 -0.48 -15.67
N ASN A 30 12.19 0.84 -15.85
CA ASN A 30 11.41 1.58 -16.83
C ASN A 30 11.72 0.94 -18.17
N LYS A 31 10.87 -0.01 -18.58
CA LYS A 31 10.84 -0.48 -19.95
C LYS A 31 10.35 0.71 -20.77
N THR A 32 11.31 1.50 -21.25
CA THR A 32 11.17 2.24 -22.49
C THR A 32 10.75 1.20 -23.53
N VAL A 33 9.46 1.11 -23.78
CA VAL A 33 8.95 0.57 -25.03
C VAL A 33 9.36 1.60 -26.07
N SER A 34 10.60 1.48 -26.55
CA SER A 34 10.95 1.95 -27.89
C SER A 34 10.15 1.08 -28.83
N GLU A 35 8.97 1.59 -29.19
CA GLU A 35 8.22 1.15 -30.33
C GLU A 35 9.08 1.43 -31.57
N THR A 36 9.96 0.49 -31.90
CA THR A 36 10.54 0.42 -33.23
C THR A 36 9.44 -0.11 -34.13
N VAL A 37 8.59 0.82 -34.56
CA VAL A 37 7.74 0.70 -35.74
C VAL A 37 8.65 0.30 -36.90
N TRP A 38 8.73 -1.00 -37.15
CA TRP A 38 9.22 -1.54 -38.41
C TRP A 38 8.11 -1.38 -39.44
N MET A 39 8.01 -0.18 -40.02
CA MET A 39 7.38 -0.06 -41.33
C MET A 39 8.28 -0.75 -42.35
N LYS A 40 7.85 -1.89 -42.87
CA LYS A 40 8.32 -2.43 -44.14
C LYS A 40 7.15 -2.40 -45.15
N PRO A 41 7.26 -1.65 -46.26
CA PRO A 41 6.14 -1.34 -47.13
C PRO A 41 5.96 -2.42 -48.21
N ASN A 42 4.72 -2.73 -48.57
CA ASN A 42 4.38 -3.14 -49.93
C ASN A 42 2.89 -2.86 -50.21
N ALA A 43 2.67 -2.39 -51.42
CA ALA A 43 1.49 -1.79 -51.98
C ALA A 43 0.31 -2.75 -52.22
N ALA A 44 -0.86 -2.11 -52.29
CA ALA A 44 -1.95 -2.35 -53.23
C ALA A 44 -2.97 -3.49 -52.96
N SER A 45 -4.23 -3.03 -53.03
CA SER A 45 -5.40 -3.71 -53.60
C SER A 45 -6.44 -4.34 -52.65
N THR A 46 -7.50 -3.56 -52.43
CA THR A 46 -8.90 -3.83 -52.87
C THR A 46 -9.59 -5.12 -52.40
N GLU A 47 -10.67 -4.89 -51.62
CA GLU A 47 -11.99 -5.56 -51.56
C GLU A 47 -12.14 -7.01 -52.05
N ILE A 48 -12.73 -7.89 -51.21
CA ILE A 48 -14.06 -8.51 -51.41
C ILE A 48 -14.47 -9.47 -50.28
N GLU A 49 -15.65 -9.18 -49.71
CA GLU A 49 -16.79 -10.05 -49.36
C GLU A 49 -16.66 -11.57 -49.08
N THR A 50 -17.23 -11.94 -47.92
CA THR A 50 -18.36 -12.90 -47.72
C THR A 50 -18.17 -14.42 -47.91
N THR A 51 -18.25 -15.17 -46.79
CA THR A 51 -19.27 -16.21 -46.44
C THR A 51 -18.78 -17.00 -45.21
N GLN A 52 -19.39 -16.82 -44.03
CA GLN A 52 -20.42 -17.69 -43.42
C GLN A 52 -20.03 -19.16 -43.22
N SER A 53 -20.30 -19.64 -41.98
CA SER A 53 -20.61 -21.03 -41.56
C SER A 53 -19.67 -21.48 -40.43
N LEU A 54 -20.08 -21.98 -39.25
CA LEU A 54 -21.37 -22.35 -38.67
C LEU A 54 -21.11 -22.53 -37.15
N PHE A 55 -22.12 -22.24 -36.35
CA PHE A 55 -22.19 -22.48 -34.89
C PHE A 55 -22.00 -23.96 -34.49
N SER A 56 -21.28 -24.21 -33.40
CA SER A 56 -21.36 -25.34 -32.42
C SER A 56 -19.97 -25.43 -31.77
N ASP A 57 -19.74 -25.37 -30.46
CA ASP A 57 -20.51 -25.78 -29.31
C ASP A 57 -19.69 -25.30 -28.08
N GLU A 58 -19.96 -24.13 -27.50
CA GLU A 58 -19.22 -23.67 -26.29
C GLU A 58 -20.03 -22.65 -25.46
N SER A 59 -21.33 -22.90 -25.26
CA SER A 59 -22.22 -21.97 -24.56
C SER A 59 -22.38 -22.26 -23.05
N GLU A 60 -21.57 -23.14 -22.47
CA GLU A 60 -21.59 -23.40 -21.01
C GLU A 60 -20.35 -22.85 -20.27
N ASN A 61 -19.22 -22.67 -20.94
CA ASN A 61 -17.96 -22.24 -20.29
C ASN A 61 -17.83 -20.69 -20.17
N VAL A 62 -18.48 -19.93 -21.06
CA VAL A 62 -18.36 -18.46 -21.09
C VAL A 62 -19.09 -17.80 -19.91
N ILE A 63 -20.14 -18.40 -19.37
CA ILE A 63 -20.89 -17.85 -18.22
C ILE A 63 -20.12 -18.04 -16.92
N GLU A 64 -19.51 -19.21 -16.72
CA GLU A 64 -18.74 -19.52 -15.52
C GLU A 64 -17.43 -18.72 -15.48
N THR A 65 -16.78 -18.54 -16.64
CA THR A 65 -15.58 -17.71 -16.77
C THR A 65 -15.87 -16.23 -16.52
N ASN A 66 -16.99 -15.69 -17.02
CA ASN A 66 -17.39 -14.30 -16.74
C ASN A 66 -17.77 -14.08 -15.27
N ALA A 67 -18.52 -15.00 -14.65
CA ALA A 67 -18.85 -14.91 -13.23
C ALA A 67 -17.61 -15.01 -12.32
N MET A 68 -16.61 -15.80 -12.72
CA MET A 68 -15.33 -15.89 -12.02
C MET A 68 -14.48 -14.63 -12.20
N LEU A 69 -14.49 -14.03 -13.40
CA LEU A 69 -13.78 -12.77 -13.68
C LEU A 69 -14.42 -11.60 -12.93
N GLU A 70 -15.75 -11.53 -12.85
CA GLU A 70 -16.46 -10.50 -12.09
C GLU A 70 -16.22 -10.66 -10.58
N ARG A 71 -16.24 -11.89 -10.03
CA ARG A 71 -15.88 -12.12 -8.62
C ARG A 71 -14.43 -11.75 -8.31
N ALA A 72 -13.51 -12.09 -9.21
CA ALA A 72 -12.11 -11.71 -9.06
C ALA A 72 -11.93 -10.18 -9.14
N ALA A 73 -12.62 -9.50 -10.06
CA ALA A 73 -12.58 -8.05 -10.18
C ALA A 73 -13.18 -7.35 -8.95
N VAL A 74 -14.31 -7.85 -8.42
CA VAL A 74 -14.90 -7.35 -7.17
C VAL A 74 -13.93 -7.52 -5.99
N SER A 75 -13.29 -8.69 -5.86
CA SER A 75 -12.29 -8.93 -4.80
C SER A 75 -11.06 -8.03 -4.93
N ALA A 76 -10.64 -7.71 -6.16
CA ALA A 76 -9.53 -6.79 -6.42
C ALA A 76 -9.89 -5.34 -6.04
N VAL A 77 -11.13 -4.91 -6.33
CA VAL A 77 -11.63 -3.59 -5.93
C VAL A 77 -11.73 -3.48 -4.40
N GLU A 78 -12.23 -4.51 -3.71
CA GLU A 78 -12.29 -4.55 -2.25
C GLU A 78 -10.89 -4.47 -1.62
N MET A 79 -9.91 -5.22 -2.16
CA MET A 79 -8.52 -5.12 -1.71
C MET A 79 -7.92 -3.73 -1.97
N GLN A 80 -8.23 -3.11 -3.11
CA GLN A 80 -7.79 -1.74 -3.41
C GLN A 80 -8.35 -0.73 -2.41
N GLN A 81 -9.61 -0.88 -1.99
CA GLN A 81 -10.24 -0.03 -0.98
C GLN A 81 -9.57 -0.17 0.40
N LEU A 82 -9.24 -1.40 0.80
CA LEU A 82 -8.51 -1.66 2.06
C LEU A 82 -7.11 -1.03 2.05
N ILE A 83 -6.41 -1.07 0.93
CA ILE A 83 -5.12 -0.38 0.76
C ILE A 83 -5.29 1.13 0.90
N GLN A 84 -6.30 1.72 0.25
CA GLN A 84 -6.58 3.16 0.39
C GLN A 84 -6.91 3.54 1.84
N GLN A 85 -7.69 2.72 2.54
CA GLN A 85 -8.00 2.93 3.96
C GLN A 85 -6.74 2.90 4.82
N ARG A 86 -5.81 1.98 4.55
CA ARG A 86 -4.50 1.95 5.24
C ARG A 86 -3.69 3.22 4.97
N ASP A 87 -3.67 3.70 3.73
CA ASP A 87 -2.91 4.91 3.39
C ASP A 87 -3.52 6.16 4.06
N GLN A 88 -4.86 6.25 4.13
CA GLN A 88 -5.55 7.30 4.89
C GLN A 88 -5.26 7.23 6.39
N LEU A 89 -5.15 6.01 6.94
CA LEU A 89 -4.77 5.81 8.33
C LEU A 89 -3.37 6.39 8.61
N TYR A 90 -2.40 6.12 7.73
CA TYR A 90 -1.05 6.67 7.87
C TYR A 90 -1.02 8.20 7.78
N LEU A 91 -1.76 8.79 6.84
CA LEU A 91 -1.87 10.26 6.75
C LEU A 91 -2.48 10.87 8.01
N GLY A 92 -3.51 10.24 8.58
CA GLY A 92 -4.10 10.71 9.84
C GLY A 92 -3.10 10.63 11.00
N PHE A 93 -2.26 9.60 11.02
CA PHE A 93 -1.23 9.41 12.03
C PHE A 93 -0.11 10.44 11.92
N GLU A 94 0.29 10.80 10.70
CA GLU A 94 1.23 11.90 10.46
C GLU A 94 0.66 13.23 10.93
N GLN A 95 -0.62 13.50 10.67
CA GLN A 95 -1.29 14.73 11.14
C GLN A 95 -1.30 14.81 12.67
N ILE A 96 -1.62 13.70 13.36
CA ILE A 96 -1.59 13.63 14.82
C ILE A 96 -0.17 13.89 15.33
N SER A 97 0.83 13.20 14.77
CA SER A 97 2.24 13.36 15.15
C SER A 97 2.73 14.79 14.93
N THR A 98 2.38 15.39 13.80
CA THR A 98 2.74 16.77 13.45
C THR A 98 2.08 17.77 14.39
N GLY A 99 0.78 17.62 14.68
CA GLY A 99 0.06 18.47 15.62
C GLY A 99 0.66 18.38 17.02
N LEU A 100 0.96 17.17 17.49
CA LEU A 100 1.60 16.95 18.79
C LEU A 100 2.99 17.60 18.90
N SER A 101 3.79 17.52 17.84
CA SER A 101 5.10 18.19 17.76
C SER A 101 4.99 19.71 17.89
N GLN A 102 3.85 20.28 17.46
CA GLN A 102 3.53 21.70 17.59
C GLN A 102 2.80 22.04 18.90
N GLY A 103 2.63 21.08 19.81
CA GLY A 103 1.93 21.25 21.09
C GLY A 103 0.41 21.20 20.99
N GLN A 104 -0.16 20.80 19.85
CA GLN A 104 -1.60 20.62 19.68
C GLN A 104 -2.03 19.24 20.20
N LYS A 105 -3.10 19.22 21.00
CA LYS A 105 -3.71 17.95 21.41
C LYS A 105 -4.58 17.41 20.28
N PRO A 106 -4.41 16.14 19.88
CA PRO A 106 -5.26 15.50 18.89
C PRO A 106 -6.66 15.25 19.44
N ASP A 107 -7.65 15.23 18.55
CA ASP A 107 -9.01 14.85 18.91
C ASP A 107 -9.07 13.37 19.28
N LEU A 108 -9.42 13.09 20.54
CA LEU A 108 -9.48 11.73 21.08
C LEU A 108 -10.50 10.85 20.36
N ASN A 109 -11.62 11.42 19.86
CA ASN A 109 -12.61 10.67 19.11
C ASN A 109 -12.05 10.21 17.76
N ARG A 110 -11.29 11.09 17.11
CA ARG A 110 -10.59 10.78 15.86
C ARG A 110 -9.51 9.71 16.07
N VAL A 111 -8.75 9.81 17.17
CA VAL A 111 -7.77 8.76 17.50
C VAL A 111 -8.47 7.42 17.70
N GLN A 112 -9.61 7.39 18.41
CA GLN A 112 -10.35 6.16 18.63
C GLN A 112 -10.89 5.54 17.35
N SER A 113 -11.47 6.34 16.44
CA SER A 113 -11.94 5.83 15.15
C SER A 113 -10.80 5.27 14.30
N MET A 114 -9.63 5.92 14.33
CA MET A 114 -8.42 5.43 13.67
C MET A 114 -7.92 4.13 14.27
N LEU A 115 -7.96 3.94 15.60
CA LEU A 115 -7.62 2.66 16.21
C LEU A 115 -8.58 1.55 15.75
N LEU A 116 -9.88 1.81 15.67
CA LEU A 116 -10.85 0.83 15.16
C LEU A 116 -10.59 0.48 13.68
N GLN A 117 -10.32 1.49 12.85
CA GLN A 117 -9.94 1.29 11.45
C GLN A 117 -8.66 0.44 11.34
N GLN A 118 -7.66 0.70 12.18
CA GLN A 118 -6.44 -0.08 12.24
C GLN A 118 -6.71 -1.56 12.56
N GLU A 119 -7.64 -1.86 13.47
CA GLU A 119 -8.03 -3.25 13.78
C GLU A 119 -8.60 -3.97 12.55
N GLN A 120 -9.49 -3.31 11.80
CA GLN A 120 -10.10 -3.88 10.60
C GLN A 120 -9.06 -4.16 9.51
N LEU A 121 -8.10 -3.25 9.34
CA LEU A 121 -7.02 -3.40 8.38
C LEU A 121 -6.07 -4.55 8.74
N VAL A 122 -5.87 -4.81 10.04
CA VAL A 122 -5.11 -5.97 10.53
C VAL A 122 -5.89 -7.26 10.30
N GLN A 123 -7.19 -7.28 10.57
CA GLN A 123 -8.06 -8.43 10.29
C GLN A 123 -8.07 -8.77 8.80
N ALA A 124 -8.06 -7.76 7.93
CA ALA A 124 -8.02 -7.93 6.49
C ALA A 124 -6.62 -8.27 5.94
N GLY A 125 -5.59 -8.33 6.78
CA GLY A 125 -4.22 -8.68 6.39
C GLY A 125 -3.46 -7.61 5.60
N VAL A 126 -4.06 -6.43 5.38
CA VAL A 126 -3.42 -5.31 4.65
C VAL A 126 -2.52 -4.45 5.54
N LEU A 127 -2.62 -4.64 6.86
CA LEU A 127 -1.76 -4.03 7.87
C LEU A 127 -1.23 -5.11 8.82
N ARG A 128 0.06 -5.08 9.15
CA ARG A 128 0.64 -6.02 10.12
C ARG A 128 0.19 -5.65 11.53
N ALA A 129 -0.19 -6.65 12.32
CA ALA A 129 -0.58 -6.43 13.71
C ALA A 129 0.56 -5.83 14.54
N GLU A 130 1.81 -6.18 14.24
CA GLU A 130 3.02 -5.65 14.88
C GLU A 130 3.16 -4.13 14.69
N ASP A 131 3.00 -3.66 13.45
CA ASP A 131 3.05 -2.23 13.12
C ASP A 131 1.91 -1.48 13.82
N ALA A 132 0.71 -2.08 13.84
CA ALA A 132 -0.44 -1.54 14.55
C ALA A 132 -0.22 -1.43 16.06
N MET A 133 0.39 -2.45 16.67
CA MET A 133 0.74 -2.46 18.10
C MET A 133 1.81 -1.43 18.42
N ASN A 134 2.88 -1.32 17.62
CA ASN A 134 3.93 -0.33 17.82
C ASN A 134 3.38 1.10 17.77
N TYR A 135 2.50 1.38 16.81
CA TYR A 135 1.88 2.69 16.72
C TYR A 135 0.94 2.97 17.90
N SER A 136 0.17 1.97 18.33
CA SER A 136 -0.68 2.06 19.52
C SER A 136 0.15 2.33 20.78
N GLN A 137 1.32 1.70 20.94
CA GLN A 137 2.23 1.97 22.05
C GLN A 137 2.77 3.41 22.01
N PHE A 138 3.10 3.93 20.83
CA PHE A 138 3.45 5.33 20.68
C PHE A 138 2.31 6.24 21.14
N LEU A 139 1.08 6.03 20.62
CA LEU A 139 -0.10 6.79 21.03
C LEU A 139 -0.34 6.75 22.54
N LYS A 140 -0.10 5.61 23.20
CA LYS A 140 -0.21 5.49 24.66
C LYS A 140 0.73 6.43 25.41
N GLN A 141 1.96 6.61 24.91
CA GLN A 141 2.96 7.46 25.55
C GLN A 141 2.61 8.94 25.41
N ILE A 142 2.07 9.33 24.25
CA ILE A 142 1.75 10.73 23.94
C ILE A 142 0.34 11.14 24.39
N LEU A 143 -0.57 10.19 24.57
CA LEU A 143 -1.97 10.41 25.00
C LEU A 143 -2.31 9.57 26.25
N PRO A 144 -1.77 9.93 27.43
CA PRO A 144 -2.04 9.18 28.67
C PRO A 144 -3.54 9.19 29.04
N GLU A 145 -4.28 10.19 28.58
CA GLU A 145 -5.72 10.39 28.81
C GLU A 145 -6.57 9.21 28.30
N ILE A 146 -6.16 8.57 27.20
CA ILE A 146 -6.84 7.42 26.60
C ILE A 146 -6.02 6.12 26.70
N ALA A 147 -4.96 6.10 27.52
CA ALA A 147 -4.05 4.96 27.63
C ALA A 147 -4.77 3.65 27.95
N GLY A 148 -5.80 3.67 28.81
CA GLY A 148 -6.59 2.47 29.11
C GLY A 148 -7.35 1.92 27.90
N GLN A 149 -7.88 2.79 27.04
CA GLN A 149 -8.55 2.37 25.80
C GLN A 149 -7.56 1.81 24.78
N ILE A 150 -6.38 2.42 24.71
CA ILE A 150 -5.27 1.95 23.87
C ILE A 150 -4.77 0.57 24.36
N ASP A 151 -4.70 0.33 25.67
CA ASP A 151 -4.31 -0.99 26.21
C ASP A 151 -5.31 -2.10 25.84
N LEU A 152 -6.61 -1.80 25.88
CA LEU A 152 -7.65 -2.72 25.40
C LEU A 152 -7.52 -2.97 23.89
N HIS A 153 -7.16 -1.94 23.13
CA HIS A 153 -6.91 -2.05 21.69
C HIS A 153 -5.69 -2.92 21.37
N ILE A 154 -4.54 -2.69 22.02
CA ILE A 154 -3.33 -3.52 21.89
C ILE A 154 -3.63 -4.98 22.23
N SER A 155 -4.43 -5.21 23.28
CA SER A 155 -4.84 -6.57 23.67
C SER A 155 -5.68 -7.26 22.58
N ARG A 156 -6.54 -6.51 21.88
CA ARG A 156 -7.30 -7.03 20.72
C ARG A 156 -6.36 -7.36 19.56
N LEU A 157 -5.48 -6.44 19.18
CA LEU A 157 -4.49 -6.65 18.12
C LEU A 157 -3.60 -7.88 18.39
N LYS A 158 -3.18 -8.08 19.64
CA LYS A 158 -2.39 -9.25 20.03
C LYS A 158 -3.15 -10.56 19.81
N ARG A 159 -4.45 -10.60 20.13
CA ARG A 159 -5.29 -11.77 19.86
C ARG A 159 -5.43 -12.03 18.36
N LEU A 160 -5.62 -10.98 17.57
CA LEU A 160 -5.71 -11.10 16.12
C LEU A 160 -4.42 -11.66 15.51
N ASN A 161 -3.25 -11.18 15.94
CA ASN A 161 -1.96 -11.65 15.47
C ASN A 161 -1.71 -13.15 15.74
N VAL A 162 -2.23 -13.67 16.86
CA VAL A 162 -2.11 -15.10 17.20
C VAL A 162 -3.04 -15.96 16.35
N VAL A 163 -4.12 -15.39 15.82
CA VAL A 163 -5.09 -16.10 14.96
C VAL A 163 -4.65 -16.13 13.50
N THR A 164 -3.92 -15.11 13.04
CA THR A 164 -3.51 -14.97 11.63
C THR A 164 -2.07 -15.39 11.33
N GLY A 165 -1.26 -15.73 12.36
CA GLY A 165 0.10 -16.26 12.22
C GLY A 165 0.16 -17.78 12.34
#